data_AF-A0A2C6BUY7-F1
#
_entry.id   AF-A0A2C6BUY7-F1
#
_cell.length_a   1.000
_cell.length_b   1.000
_cell.length_c   1.000
_cell.angle_alpha   90.00
_cell.angle_beta   90.00
_cell.angle_gamma   90.00
#
_symmetry.space_group_name_H-M   'P 1'
#
loop_
_entity.id
_entity.type
_entity.pdbx_description
1 polymer ?
#
loop_
_entity_poly.entity_id
_entity_poly.type
_entity_poly.pdbx_seq_one_letter_code
_entity_poly.pdbx_strand_id
1 'polypeptide(L)'
;MKETMLTNILEEEKILKNIISNFETKNSLLIKELIKIELKNILILATGSSMNAALITKYFISDILNINIEIKEPFNYYNYEKINENIDLVIAISQSGKSASTISALKYVKKCKNIPSIAITSNNMSIIAKESNMILDLGIGIEQVGFVTKGFSATVLNLFLLAIILAKEKKLISTNQKEVYLKELNIIIENIPQVILKTENFIKEKKEIFLNAKRFIGIGYGACFGLVKEFETKFTETIRLPSQGFELEAYMHGPYLEANKEHIIFYFDNKGKLSQRLFLLKDYMMPYIKQNFVIALDSEDINLNLNLNEHLATLLLIIPIQIMSYRIAEIKGINLNIKIFEDFDKVLKSKI
;
A
#
# COMPACT_ATOMS: atom_id res chain seq x y z
N MET A 1 25.32 7.85 8.56
CA MET A 1 25.13 6.54 7.90
C MET A 1 24.35 6.76 6.61
N LYS A 2 24.61 5.98 5.55
CA LYS A 2 23.85 6.05 4.30
C LYS A 2 22.43 5.52 4.55
N GLU A 3 21.41 6.16 4.01
CA GLU A 3 20.00 5.74 4.11
C GLU A 3 19.84 4.34 3.47
N THR A 4 19.13 3.44 4.17
CA THR A 4 18.76 2.10 3.70
C THR A 4 17.25 1.90 3.82
N MET A 5 16.74 0.84 3.19
CA MET A 5 15.34 0.45 3.35
C MET A 5 15.02 0.22 4.84
N LEU A 6 15.91 -0.42 5.61
CA LEU A 6 15.73 -0.61 7.04
C LEU A 6 15.68 0.70 7.82
N THR A 7 16.54 1.69 7.51
CA THR A 7 16.47 2.99 8.20
C THR A 7 15.13 3.68 7.94
N ASN A 8 14.56 3.54 6.74
CA ASN A 8 13.24 4.09 6.42
C ASN A 8 12.11 3.38 7.18
N ILE A 9 12.15 2.04 7.28
CA ILE A 9 11.18 1.27 8.07
C ILE A 9 11.23 1.69 9.55
N LEU A 10 12.42 1.86 10.11
CA LEU A 10 12.61 2.27 11.51
C LEU A 10 12.14 3.72 11.78
N GLU A 11 12.00 4.55 10.76
CA GLU A 11 11.46 5.91 10.88
C GLU A 11 9.92 5.96 10.82
N GLU A 12 9.25 4.88 10.42
CA GLU A 12 7.82 4.88 10.12
C GLU A 12 6.97 5.30 11.31
N GLU A 13 7.19 4.74 12.50
CA GLU A 13 6.44 5.14 13.70
C GLU A 13 6.46 6.65 13.92
N LYS A 14 7.66 7.24 13.90
CA LYS A 14 7.86 8.68 14.14
C LYS A 14 7.19 9.52 13.06
N ILE A 15 7.35 9.14 11.79
CA ILE A 15 6.79 9.89 10.65
C ILE A 15 5.26 9.81 10.66
N LEU A 16 4.69 8.62 10.89
CA LEU A 16 3.25 8.41 10.94
C LEU A 16 2.62 9.14 12.13
N LYS A 17 3.27 9.15 13.31
CA LYS A 17 2.86 9.98 14.47
C LYS A 17 2.81 11.47 14.13
N ASN A 18 3.78 11.94 13.35
CA ASN A 18 3.81 13.34 12.91
C ASN A 18 2.71 13.64 11.88
N ILE A 19 2.43 12.71 10.96
CA ILE A 19 1.35 12.86 9.97
C ILE A 19 0.00 12.95 10.68
N ILE A 20 -0.36 11.98 11.53
CA ILE A 20 -1.67 11.94 12.19
C ILE A 20 -1.91 13.18 13.06
N SER A 21 -0.91 13.60 13.84
CA SER A 21 -1.02 14.77 14.73
C SER A 21 -1.23 16.10 14.00
N ASN A 22 -0.78 16.20 12.74
CA ASN A 22 -0.78 17.46 12.00
C ASN A 22 -1.72 17.45 10.79
N PHE A 23 -2.42 16.34 10.53
CA PHE A 23 -3.13 16.12 9.27
C PHE A 23 -4.18 17.20 8.98
N GLU A 24 -5.09 17.45 9.92
CA GLU A 24 -6.18 18.43 9.73
C GLU A 24 -5.64 19.85 9.56
N THR A 25 -4.68 20.26 10.40
CA THR A 25 -4.09 21.60 10.34
C THR A 25 -3.41 21.84 9.00
N LYS A 26 -2.58 20.90 8.55
CA LYS A 26 -1.84 21.01 7.28
C LYS A 26 -2.74 20.94 6.04
N ASN A 27 -3.82 20.17 6.11
CA ASN A 27 -4.71 19.93 4.96
C ASN A 27 -6.03 20.69 5.04
N SER A 28 -6.16 21.68 5.93
CA SER A 28 -7.42 22.40 6.17
C SER A 28 -8.01 23.06 4.91
N LEU A 29 -7.17 23.62 4.03
CA LEU A 29 -7.60 24.19 2.74
C LEU A 29 -8.08 23.10 1.77
N LEU A 30 -7.33 22.01 1.64
CA LEU A 30 -7.71 20.85 0.83
C LEU A 30 -9.08 20.31 1.26
N ILE A 31 -9.26 20.08 2.57
CA ILE A 31 -10.50 19.58 3.15
C ILE A 31 -11.66 20.53 2.84
N LYS A 32 -11.48 21.84 3.01
CA LYS A 32 -12.50 22.86 2.68
C LYS A 32 -12.93 22.83 1.22
N GLU A 33 -12.01 22.63 0.28
CA GLU A 33 -12.35 22.52 -1.14
C GLU A 33 -13.09 21.21 -1.43
N LEU A 34 -12.65 20.08 -0.89
CA LEU A 34 -13.28 18.77 -1.13
C LEU A 34 -14.69 18.65 -0.55
N ILE A 35 -14.99 19.34 0.55
CA ILE A 35 -16.35 19.35 1.12
C ILE A 35 -17.36 19.95 0.14
N LYS A 36 -16.95 20.95 -0.66
CA LYS A 36 -17.79 21.63 -1.66
C LYS A 36 -18.09 20.77 -2.88
N ILE A 37 -17.28 19.73 -3.12
CA ILE A 37 -17.46 18.81 -4.25
C ILE A 37 -18.42 17.71 -3.82
N GLU A 38 -19.45 17.45 -4.63
CA GLU A 38 -20.24 16.23 -4.49
C GLU A 38 -19.40 15.05 -5.00
N LEU A 39 -19.07 14.12 -4.10
CA LEU A 39 -18.21 12.98 -4.42
C LEU A 39 -19.11 11.74 -4.55
N LYS A 40 -19.21 11.19 -5.75
CA LYS A 40 -19.88 9.89 -6.01
C LYS A 40 -18.96 8.93 -6.72
N ASN A 41 -18.12 9.39 -7.66
CA ASN A 41 -17.19 8.57 -8.41
C ASN A 41 -15.79 9.21 -8.41
N ILE A 42 -14.84 8.50 -7.83
CA ILE A 42 -13.42 8.90 -7.82
C ILE A 42 -12.64 8.00 -8.77
N LEU A 43 -11.82 8.62 -9.61
CA LEU A 43 -10.79 7.93 -10.39
C LEU A 43 -9.44 8.13 -9.70
N ILE A 44 -8.76 7.04 -9.37
CA ILE A 44 -7.38 7.04 -8.88
C ILE A 44 -6.45 6.60 -10.01
N LEU A 45 -5.49 7.46 -10.35
CA LEU A 45 -4.43 7.21 -11.31
C LEU A 45 -3.12 7.00 -10.56
N ALA A 46 -2.63 5.76 -10.53
CA ALA A 46 -1.44 5.39 -9.80
C ALA A 46 -0.79 4.13 -10.40
N THR A 47 0.50 3.94 -10.17
CA THR A 47 1.25 2.76 -10.67
C THR A 47 2.20 2.24 -9.59
N GLY A 48 2.52 0.94 -9.64
CA GLY A 48 3.40 0.28 -8.65
C GLY A 48 2.92 0.46 -7.21
N SER A 49 3.84 0.73 -6.28
CA SER A 49 3.51 0.92 -4.85
C SER A 49 2.41 1.96 -4.59
N SER A 50 2.30 3.01 -5.40
CA SER A 50 1.21 3.98 -5.27
C SER A 50 -0.17 3.39 -5.60
N MET A 51 -0.24 2.50 -6.59
CA MET A 51 -1.47 1.77 -6.92
C MET A 51 -1.83 0.77 -5.82
N ASN A 52 -0.83 0.08 -5.27
CA ASN A 52 -1.03 -0.86 -4.18
C ASN A 52 -1.57 -0.17 -2.91
N ALA A 53 -1.08 1.03 -2.59
CA ALA A 53 -1.61 1.84 -1.49
C ALA A 53 -3.08 2.27 -1.72
N ALA A 54 -3.44 2.60 -2.97
CA ALA A 54 -4.83 2.87 -3.33
C ALA A 54 -5.71 1.61 -3.20
N LEU A 55 -5.21 0.43 -3.62
CA LEU A 55 -5.93 -0.84 -3.47
C LEU A 55 -6.17 -1.21 -2.01
N ILE A 56 -5.18 -1.00 -1.13
CA ILE A 56 -5.31 -1.23 0.31
C ILE A 56 -6.46 -0.40 0.90
N THR A 57 -6.52 0.88 0.55
CA THR A 57 -7.43 1.84 1.16
C THR A 57 -8.81 1.87 0.50
N LYS A 58 -8.93 1.35 -0.73
CA LYS A 58 -10.14 1.41 -1.58
C LYS A 58 -11.43 1.12 -0.82
N TYR A 59 -11.52 -0.06 -0.19
CA TYR A 59 -12.77 -0.50 0.42
C TYR A 59 -13.16 0.37 1.61
N PHE A 60 -12.20 0.76 2.46
CA PHE A 60 -12.47 1.67 3.57
C PHE A 60 -12.99 3.03 3.10
N ILE A 61 -12.34 3.63 2.08
CA ILE A 61 -12.73 4.94 1.54
C ILE A 61 -14.11 4.83 0.89
N SER A 62 -14.34 3.80 0.08
CA SER A 62 -15.60 3.51 -0.60
C SER A 62 -16.75 3.41 0.42
N ASP A 63 -16.55 2.66 1.50
CA ASP A 63 -17.57 2.38 2.51
C ASP A 63 -17.85 3.61 3.38
N ILE A 64 -16.80 4.28 3.90
CA ILE A 64 -16.97 5.40 4.84
C ILE A 64 -17.49 6.68 4.17
N LEU A 65 -17.19 6.88 2.88
CA LEU A 65 -17.68 8.02 2.09
C LEU A 65 -18.92 7.68 1.26
N ASN A 66 -19.32 6.41 1.15
CA ASN A 66 -20.39 5.94 0.28
C ASN A 66 -20.19 6.37 -1.19
N ILE A 67 -19.03 6.05 -1.75
CA ILE A 67 -18.62 6.44 -3.11
C ILE A 67 -18.08 5.26 -3.91
N ASN A 68 -18.09 5.37 -5.23
CA ASN A 68 -17.41 4.45 -6.13
C ASN A 68 -15.96 4.90 -6.35
N ILE A 69 -15.04 3.94 -6.33
CA ILE A 69 -13.62 4.18 -6.62
C ILE A 69 -13.16 3.26 -7.75
N GLU A 70 -12.68 3.88 -8.82
CA GLU A 70 -11.99 3.21 -9.92
C GLU A 70 -10.49 3.48 -9.79
N ILE A 71 -9.66 2.43 -9.83
CA ILE A 71 -8.20 2.54 -9.74
C ILE A 71 -7.63 2.05 -11.06
N LYS A 72 -6.81 2.87 -11.71
CA LYS A 72 -6.29 2.59 -13.05
C LYS A 72 -4.79 2.77 -13.15
N GLU A 73 -4.18 1.83 -13.87
CA GLU A 73 -2.83 1.98 -14.37
C GLU A 73 -2.80 3.14 -15.38
N PRO A 74 -2.06 4.22 -15.10
CA PRO A 74 -2.20 5.48 -15.82
C PRO A 74 -1.72 5.39 -17.27
N PHE A 75 -0.71 4.56 -17.56
CA PHE A 75 -0.24 4.41 -18.94
C PHE A 75 -1.29 3.75 -19.83
N ASN A 76 -1.96 2.69 -19.34
CA ASN A 76 -3.07 2.08 -20.08
C ASN A 76 -4.25 3.03 -20.20
N TYR A 77 -4.62 3.69 -19.10
CA TYR A 77 -5.73 4.64 -19.08
C TYR A 77 -5.56 5.74 -20.14
N TYR A 78 -4.38 6.35 -20.20
CA TYR A 78 -4.06 7.39 -21.17
C TYR A 78 -4.17 6.92 -22.63
N ASN A 79 -3.71 5.70 -22.93
CA ASN A 79 -3.59 5.22 -24.30
C ASN A 79 -4.84 4.50 -24.83
N TYR A 80 -5.64 3.88 -23.96
CA TYR A 80 -6.69 2.95 -24.37
C TYR A 80 -8.06 3.23 -23.77
N GLU A 81 -8.16 4.04 -22.71
CA GLU A 81 -9.43 4.26 -22.02
C GLU A 81 -10.07 5.61 -22.37
N LYS A 82 -11.40 5.60 -22.38
CA LYS A 82 -12.20 6.82 -22.50
C LYS A 82 -12.55 7.33 -21.13
N ILE A 83 -12.58 8.65 -20.98
CA ILE A 83 -12.94 9.28 -19.70
C ILE A 83 -14.42 9.09 -19.44
N ASN A 84 -14.75 8.48 -18.31
CA ASN A 84 -16.11 8.37 -17.82
C ASN A 84 -16.60 9.77 -17.40
N GLU A 85 -17.76 10.16 -17.92
CA GLU A 85 -18.32 11.50 -17.71
C GLU A 85 -18.78 11.77 -16.28
N ASN A 86 -19.02 10.70 -15.51
CA ASN A 86 -19.54 10.77 -14.16
C ASN A 86 -18.43 10.87 -13.09
N ILE A 87 -17.16 11.00 -13.48
CA ILE A 87 -16.05 11.15 -12.53
C ILE A 87 -16.10 12.55 -11.92
N ASP A 88 -16.23 12.63 -10.59
CA ASP A 88 -16.32 13.88 -9.85
C ASP A 88 -14.95 14.40 -9.39
N LEU A 89 -13.99 13.48 -9.22
CA LEU A 89 -12.66 13.78 -8.70
C LEU A 89 -11.63 12.81 -9.26
N VAL A 90 -10.45 13.33 -9.64
CA VAL A 90 -9.27 12.53 -9.95
C VAL A 90 -8.23 12.64 -8.85
N ILE A 91 -7.74 11.50 -8.36
CA ILE A 91 -6.62 11.44 -7.43
C ILE A 91 -5.43 10.82 -8.16
N ALA A 92 -4.36 11.59 -8.33
CA ALA A 92 -3.14 11.14 -8.97
C ALA A 92 -2.05 10.92 -7.90
N ILE A 93 -1.58 9.68 -7.75
CA ILE A 93 -0.64 9.31 -6.68
C ILE A 93 0.73 9.02 -7.28
N SER A 94 1.74 9.76 -6.82
CA SER A 94 3.15 9.52 -7.14
C SER A 94 4.02 10.12 -6.04
N GLN A 95 4.69 9.27 -5.26
CA GLN A 95 5.56 9.72 -4.17
C GLN A 95 6.59 10.75 -4.65
N SER A 96 7.35 10.42 -5.70
CA SER A 96 8.35 11.35 -6.26
C SER A 96 7.73 12.53 -7.02
N GLY A 97 6.50 12.37 -7.49
CA GLY A 97 5.81 13.30 -8.39
C GLY A 97 6.41 13.38 -9.80
N LYS A 98 7.21 12.36 -10.18
CA LYS A 98 7.95 12.28 -11.45
C LYS A 98 7.48 11.17 -12.38
N SER A 99 6.49 10.36 -12.00
CA SER A 99 6.00 9.25 -12.82
C SER A 99 5.39 9.75 -14.13
N ALA A 100 6.06 9.49 -15.26
CA ALA A 100 5.68 10.02 -16.57
C ALA A 100 4.26 9.58 -16.98
N SER A 101 3.92 8.32 -16.71
CA SER A 101 2.61 7.73 -17.00
C SER A 101 1.50 8.45 -16.21
N THR A 102 1.65 8.59 -14.90
CA THR A 102 0.66 9.28 -14.03
C THR A 102 0.46 10.72 -14.44
N ILE A 103 1.53 11.46 -14.73
CA ILE A 103 1.46 12.84 -15.20
C ILE A 103 0.72 12.92 -16.54
N SER A 104 1.03 12.01 -17.48
CA SER A 104 0.40 12.01 -18.81
C SER A 104 -1.09 11.70 -18.74
N ALA A 105 -1.49 10.72 -17.91
CA ALA A 105 -2.88 10.39 -17.68
C ALA A 105 -3.66 11.54 -17.02
N LEU A 106 -3.07 12.21 -16.03
CA LEU A 106 -3.67 13.39 -15.41
C LEU A 106 -3.85 14.53 -16.41
N LYS A 107 -2.84 14.81 -17.24
CA LYS A 107 -2.92 15.80 -18.33
C LYS A 107 -4.01 15.45 -19.34
N TYR A 108 -4.13 14.17 -19.68
CA TYR A 108 -5.19 13.69 -20.58
C TYR A 108 -6.57 13.96 -20.01
N VAL A 109 -6.82 13.60 -18.74
CA VAL A 109 -8.09 13.92 -18.08
C VAL A 109 -8.37 15.42 -18.13
N LYS A 110 -7.40 16.24 -17.72
CA LYS A 110 -7.53 17.72 -17.72
C LYS A 110 -7.82 18.32 -19.08
N LYS A 111 -7.22 17.79 -20.14
CA LYS A 111 -7.45 18.26 -21.52
C LYS A 111 -8.86 17.95 -22.00
N CYS A 112 -9.39 16.80 -21.61
CA CYS A 112 -10.71 16.37 -22.05
C CYS A 112 -11.84 16.96 -21.20
N LYS A 113 -11.64 17.11 -19.88
CA LYS A 113 -12.63 17.67 -18.95
C LYS A 113 -11.96 18.42 -17.82
N ASN A 114 -12.62 19.48 -17.34
CA ASN A 114 -12.18 20.24 -16.18
C ASN A 114 -12.61 19.56 -14.86
N ILE A 115 -12.26 18.28 -14.69
CA ILE A 115 -12.53 17.51 -13.47
C ILE A 115 -11.52 17.95 -12.39
N PRO A 116 -11.97 18.32 -11.17
CA PRO A 116 -11.07 18.62 -10.07
C PRO A 116 -10.09 17.47 -9.81
N SER A 117 -8.83 17.80 -9.51
CA SER A 117 -7.81 16.80 -9.25
C SER A 117 -6.95 17.08 -8.01
N ILE A 118 -6.53 15.99 -7.33
CA ILE A 118 -5.59 16.01 -6.22
C ILE A 118 -4.31 15.27 -6.64
N ALA A 119 -3.15 15.86 -6.40
CA ALA A 119 -1.87 15.14 -6.37
C ALA A 119 -1.56 14.68 -4.95
N ILE A 120 -1.24 13.40 -4.78
CA ILE A 120 -0.66 12.87 -3.54
C ILE A 120 0.83 12.59 -3.80
N THR A 121 1.71 13.34 -3.14
CA THR A 121 3.17 13.31 -3.40
C THR A 121 3.97 13.75 -2.19
N SER A 122 5.25 13.37 -2.11
CA SER A 122 6.20 13.91 -1.11
C SER A 122 6.97 15.13 -1.62
N ASN A 123 6.73 15.54 -2.87
CA ASN A 123 7.36 16.72 -3.47
C ASN A 123 6.31 17.67 -4.04
N ASN A 124 5.92 18.67 -3.26
CA ASN A 124 4.90 19.66 -3.63
C ASN A 124 5.34 20.58 -4.78
N MET A 125 6.62 20.56 -5.16
CA MET A 125 7.17 21.31 -6.30
C MET A 125 7.26 20.47 -7.59
N SER A 126 6.85 19.20 -7.52
CA SER A 126 6.90 18.26 -8.63
C SER A 126 5.93 18.61 -9.77
N ILE A 127 6.10 17.95 -10.91
CA ILE A 127 5.25 18.18 -12.08
C ILE A 127 3.81 17.76 -11.76
N ILE A 128 3.58 16.62 -11.13
CA ILE A 128 2.22 16.17 -10.81
C ILE A 128 1.48 17.17 -9.90
N ALA A 129 2.20 17.82 -8.99
CA ALA A 129 1.65 18.83 -8.09
C ALA A 129 1.23 20.10 -8.85
N LYS A 130 2.08 20.62 -9.74
CA LYS A 130 1.76 21.75 -10.63
C LYS A 130 0.60 21.46 -11.57
N GLU A 131 0.50 20.21 -11.99
CA GLU A 131 -0.54 19.72 -12.88
C GLU A 131 -1.81 19.31 -12.13
N SER A 132 -1.95 19.55 -10.82
CA SER A 132 -3.17 19.25 -10.05
C SER A 132 -3.85 20.51 -9.52
N ASN A 133 -5.16 20.44 -9.24
CA ASN A 133 -5.86 21.58 -8.62
C ASN A 133 -5.54 21.69 -7.14
N MET A 134 -5.33 20.56 -6.49
CA MET A 134 -5.06 20.44 -5.07
C MET A 134 -3.89 19.50 -4.83
N ILE A 135 -3.25 19.64 -3.67
CA ILE A 135 -2.10 18.83 -3.27
C ILE A 135 -2.35 18.29 -1.87
N LEU A 136 -2.10 17.00 -1.68
CA LEU A 136 -1.93 16.38 -0.38
C LEU A 136 -0.46 15.98 -0.25
N ASP A 137 0.25 16.66 0.65
CA ASP A 137 1.65 16.35 0.96
C ASP A 137 1.72 15.10 1.86
N LEU A 138 2.50 14.11 1.45
CA LEU A 138 2.72 12.89 2.23
C LEU A 138 3.38 13.16 3.59
N GLY A 139 4.15 14.24 3.73
CA GLY A 139 4.76 14.64 4.99
C GLY A 139 5.95 13.79 5.44
N ILE A 140 6.56 13.03 4.52
CA ILE A 140 7.66 12.09 4.80
C ILE A 140 9.06 12.68 4.58
N GLY A 141 9.17 13.88 4.02
CA GLY A 141 10.44 14.42 3.53
C GLY A 141 10.95 13.66 2.30
N ILE A 142 12.26 13.40 2.26
CA ILE A 142 12.91 12.67 1.16
C ILE A 142 13.15 11.23 1.59
N GLU A 143 12.79 10.30 0.71
CA GLU A 143 13.17 8.90 0.76
C GLU A 143 14.07 8.63 -0.45
N GLN A 144 15.37 8.43 -0.22
CA GLN A 144 16.35 8.27 -1.31
C GLN A 144 16.41 6.83 -1.84
N VAL A 145 15.92 5.87 -1.05
CA VAL A 145 15.91 4.45 -1.40
C VAL A 145 14.75 4.18 -2.35
N GLY A 146 15.03 3.56 -3.50
CA GLY A 146 14.02 3.26 -4.52
C GLY A 146 13.00 2.21 -4.09
N PHE A 147 13.39 1.33 -3.18
CA PHE A 147 12.51 0.34 -2.55
C PHE A 147 11.72 0.99 -1.42
N VAL A 148 10.73 1.82 -1.79
CA VAL A 148 9.99 2.67 -0.83
C VAL A 148 9.30 1.87 0.26
N THR A 149 9.33 2.37 1.51
CA THR A 149 8.61 1.80 2.66
C THR A 149 7.83 2.88 3.39
N LYS A 150 8.50 3.88 3.97
CA LYS A 150 7.85 4.93 4.75
C LYS A 150 6.91 5.78 3.90
N GLY A 151 7.26 5.98 2.62
CA GLY A 151 6.38 6.65 1.67
C GLY A 151 5.13 5.84 1.32
N PHE A 152 5.22 4.52 1.29
CA PHE A 152 4.05 3.65 1.12
C PHE A 152 3.11 3.76 2.33
N SER A 153 3.63 3.53 3.54
CA SER A 153 2.84 3.58 4.78
C SER A 153 2.23 4.97 5.00
N ALA A 154 2.96 6.04 4.69
CA ALA A 154 2.43 7.40 4.75
C ALA A 154 1.32 7.65 3.71
N THR A 155 1.44 7.09 2.51
CA THR A 155 0.38 7.20 1.49
C THR A 155 -0.91 6.55 1.98
N VAL A 156 -0.80 5.33 2.53
CA VAL A 156 -1.94 4.60 3.11
C VAL A 156 -2.56 5.39 4.27
N LEU A 157 -1.76 5.88 5.22
CA LEU A 157 -2.26 6.66 6.35
C LEU A 157 -2.95 7.95 5.90
N ASN A 158 -2.35 8.71 4.99
CA ASN A 158 -2.95 9.95 4.50
C ASN A 158 -4.29 9.73 3.78
N LEU A 159 -4.42 8.63 3.03
CA LEU A 159 -5.67 8.24 2.38
C LEU A 159 -6.76 7.87 3.40
N PHE A 160 -6.42 7.11 4.45
CA PHE A 160 -7.36 6.82 5.54
C PHE A 160 -7.79 8.09 6.28
N LEU A 161 -6.83 8.95 6.65
CA LEU A 161 -7.12 10.21 7.34
C LEU A 161 -7.99 11.13 6.49
N LEU A 162 -7.70 11.26 5.19
CA LEU A 162 -8.51 12.06 4.27
C LEU A 162 -9.96 11.57 4.28
N ALA A 163 -10.18 10.25 4.16
CA ALA A 163 -11.52 9.69 4.14
C ALA A 163 -12.26 9.85 5.48
N ILE A 164 -11.60 9.62 6.61
CA ILE A 164 -12.18 9.80 7.95
C ILE A 164 -12.62 11.26 8.16
N ILE A 165 -11.74 12.22 7.82
CA ILE A 165 -12.04 13.63 8.00
C ILE A 165 -13.15 14.07 7.05
N LEU A 166 -13.10 13.70 5.78
CA LEU A 166 -14.17 14.04 4.83
C LEU A 166 -15.52 13.41 5.22
N ALA A 167 -15.53 12.18 5.70
CA ALA A 167 -16.74 11.50 6.16
C ALA A 167 -17.38 12.26 7.34
N LYS A 168 -16.56 12.71 8.30
CA LYS A 168 -17.03 13.53 9.41
C LYS A 168 -17.59 14.86 8.94
N GLU A 169 -16.86 15.57 8.06
CA GLU A 169 -17.27 16.90 7.58
C GLU A 169 -18.53 16.84 6.71
N LYS A 170 -18.71 15.74 5.95
CA LYS A 170 -19.93 15.46 5.19
C LYS A 170 -21.04 14.78 6.02
N LYS A 171 -20.86 14.64 7.35
CA LYS A 171 -21.83 14.06 8.29
C LYS A 171 -22.23 12.61 7.99
N LEU A 172 -21.36 11.84 7.32
CA LEU A 172 -21.55 10.41 7.06
C LEU A 172 -21.19 9.56 8.29
N ILE A 173 -20.31 10.08 9.15
CA ILE A 173 -19.97 9.48 10.44
C ILE A 173 -20.11 10.50 11.56
N SER A 174 -20.27 10.01 12.79
CA SER A 174 -20.28 10.86 13.99
C SER A 174 -18.87 11.29 14.40
N THR A 175 -18.76 12.36 15.19
CA THR A 175 -17.48 12.74 15.84
C THR A 175 -16.90 11.59 16.65
N ASN A 176 -17.73 10.85 17.39
CA ASN A 176 -17.27 9.70 18.17
C ASN A 176 -16.67 8.61 17.28
N GLN A 177 -17.28 8.32 16.13
CA GLN A 177 -16.76 7.32 15.20
C GLN A 177 -15.44 7.77 14.56
N LYS A 178 -15.28 9.06 14.23
CA LYS A 178 -13.98 9.64 13.84
C LYS A 178 -12.92 9.37 14.93
N GLU A 179 -13.22 9.69 16.19
CA GLU A 179 -12.27 9.50 17.29
C GLU A 179 -11.90 8.02 17.51
N VAL A 180 -12.85 7.10 17.30
CA VAL A 180 -12.56 5.65 17.32
C VAL A 180 -11.53 5.28 16.25
N TYR A 181 -11.71 5.70 14.99
CA TYR A 181 -10.75 5.40 13.93
C TYR A 181 -9.38 6.06 14.17
N LEU A 182 -9.34 7.30 14.66
CA LEU A 182 -8.08 7.96 15.00
C LEU A 182 -7.36 7.25 16.16
N LYS A 183 -8.11 6.75 17.15
CA LYS A 183 -7.54 5.95 18.23
C LYS A 183 -6.96 4.64 17.71
N GLU A 184 -7.65 3.93 16.83
CA GLU A 184 -7.15 2.70 16.22
C GLU A 184 -5.89 2.94 15.38
N LEU A 185 -5.85 4.02 14.59
CA LEU A 185 -4.65 4.41 13.84
C LEU A 185 -3.46 4.72 14.77
N ASN A 186 -3.68 5.39 15.91
CA ASN A 186 -2.63 5.61 16.90
C ASN A 186 -2.12 4.29 17.50
N ILE A 187 -3.03 3.38 17.87
CA ILE A 187 -2.66 2.03 18.37
C ILE A 187 -1.82 1.30 17.31
N ILE A 188 -2.22 1.33 16.04
CA ILE A 188 -1.46 0.74 14.93
C ILE A 188 -0.04 1.31 14.90
N ILE A 189 0.09 2.64 14.88
CA ILE A 189 1.39 3.30 14.76
C ILE A 189 2.28 2.99 15.96
N GLU A 190 1.75 3.01 17.18
CA GLU A 190 2.48 2.69 18.41
C GLU A 190 2.96 1.24 18.49
N ASN A 191 2.31 0.32 17.78
CA ASN A 191 2.69 -1.10 17.77
C ASN A 191 3.76 -1.43 16.71
N ILE A 192 4.11 -0.52 15.79
CA ILE A 192 5.10 -0.77 14.72
C ILE A 192 6.41 -1.36 15.27
N PRO A 193 7.07 -0.81 16.32
CA PRO A 193 8.33 -1.36 16.83
C PRO A 193 8.21 -2.82 17.31
N GLN A 194 7.08 -3.17 17.92
CA GLN A 194 6.85 -4.53 18.40
C GLN A 194 6.65 -5.50 17.22
N VAL A 195 5.97 -5.07 16.15
CA VAL A 195 5.81 -5.86 14.93
C VAL A 195 7.13 -6.08 14.23
N ILE A 196 7.99 -5.06 14.16
CA ILE A 196 9.36 -5.19 13.64
C ILE A 196 10.11 -6.27 14.42
N LEU A 197 10.12 -6.19 15.76
CA LEU A 197 10.82 -7.16 16.60
C LEU A 197 10.31 -8.60 16.40
N LYS A 198 9.00 -8.80 16.36
CA LYS A 198 8.38 -10.12 16.11
C LYS A 198 8.78 -10.66 14.73
N THR A 199 8.78 -9.80 13.73
CA THR A 199 9.16 -10.18 12.35
C THR A 199 10.63 -10.56 12.27
N GLU A 200 11.53 -9.80 12.90
CA GLU A 200 12.97 -10.10 12.96
C GLU A 200 13.23 -11.47 13.61
N ASN A 201 12.54 -11.79 14.71
CA ASN A 201 12.64 -13.10 15.37
C ASN A 201 12.17 -14.23 14.46
N PHE A 202 11.00 -14.07 13.82
CA PHE A 202 10.48 -15.03 12.86
C PHE A 202 11.47 -15.28 11.70
N ILE A 203 12.06 -14.23 11.15
CA ILE A 203 13.06 -14.36 10.07
C ILE A 203 14.31 -15.09 10.54
N LYS A 204 14.79 -14.78 11.75
CA LYS A 204 15.94 -15.45 12.36
C LYS A 204 15.68 -16.96 12.52
N GLU A 205 14.50 -17.34 13.00
CA GLU A 205 14.10 -18.74 13.17
C GLU A 205 13.97 -19.49 11.84
N LYS A 206 13.46 -18.81 10.80
CA LYS A 206 13.23 -19.40 9.47
C LYS A 206 14.38 -19.13 8.48
N LYS A 207 15.55 -18.71 8.96
CA LYS A 207 16.68 -18.28 8.11
C LYS A 207 17.03 -19.29 7.01
N GLU A 208 17.17 -20.57 7.36
CA GLU A 208 17.53 -21.64 6.41
C GLU A 208 16.43 -21.86 5.35
N ILE A 209 15.17 -21.68 5.73
CA ILE A 209 14.04 -21.76 4.78
C ILE A 209 14.14 -20.62 3.77
N PHE A 210 14.38 -19.40 4.22
CA PHE A 210 14.48 -18.22 3.34
C PHE A 210 15.75 -18.21 2.48
N LEU A 211 16.86 -18.74 2.99
CA LEU A 211 18.07 -18.93 2.20
C LEU A 211 17.81 -19.79 0.97
N ASN A 212 17.11 -20.92 1.16
CA ASN A 212 16.81 -21.90 0.12
C ASN A 212 15.54 -21.61 -0.70
N ALA A 213 14.79 -20.54 -0.36
CA ALA A 213 13.55 -20.18 -1.03
C ALA A 213 13.76 -19.89 -2.53
N LYS A 214 12.86 -20.39 -3.38
CA LYS A 214 12.91 -20.18 -4.83
C LYS A 214 11.72 -19.40 -5.38
N ARG A 215 10.56 -19.47 -4.70
CA ARG A 215 9.33 -18.83 -5.10
C ARG A 215 8.51 -18.41 -3.88
N PHE A 216 7.98 -17.19 -3.94
CA PHE A 216 7.19 -16.58 -2.89
C PHE A 216 5.78 -16.27 -3.39
N ILE A 217 4.78 -16.62 -2.58
CA ILE A 217 3.39 -16.38 -2.89
C ILE A 217 2.76 -15.69 -1.68
N GLY A 218 2.11 -14.55 -1.89
CA GLY A 218 1.27 -13.89 -0.91
C GLY A 218 -0.20 -14.06 -1.29
N ILE A 219 -1.04 -14.48 -0.35
CA ILE A 219 -2.48 -14.65 -0.55
C ILE A 219 -3.23 -13.78 0.44
N GLY A 220 -4.15 -12.96 -0.07
CA GLY A 220 -4.96 -12.05 0.74
C GLY A 220 -6.30 -11.78 0.09
N TYR A 221 -7.21 -11.17 0.85
CA TYR A 221 -8.56 -10.86 0.41
C TYR A 221 -8.97 -9.45 0.85
N GLY A 222 -10.00 -8.87 0.23
CA GLY A 222 -10.46 -7.52 0.58
C GLY A 222 -9.31 -6.50 0.55
N ALA A 223 -9.11 -5.75 1.63
CA ALA A 223 -8.00 -4.79 1.74
C ALA A 223 -6.61 -5.45 1.72
N CYS A 224 -6.49 -6.71 2.17
CA CYS A 224 -5.24 -7.48 2.05
C CYS A 224 -4.89 -7.82 0.60
N PHE A 225 -5.78 -7.65 -0.38
CA PHE A 225 -5.39 -7.78 -1.79
C PHE A 225 -4.34 -6.72 -2.18
N GLY A 226 -4.55 -5.45 -1.79
CA GLY A 226 -3.54 -4.41 -1.99
C GLY A 226 -2.24 -4.71 -1.25
N LEU A 227 -2.33 -5.33 -0.07
CA LEU A 227 -1.19 -5.74 0.74
C LEU A 227 -0.32 -6.78 0.02
N VAL A 228 -0.93 -7.82 -0.57
CA VAL A 228 -0.18 -8.85 -1.30
C VAL A 228 0.37 -8.36 -2.64
N LYS A 229 -0.25 -7.34 -3.25
CA LYS A 229 0.35 -6.66 -4.42
C LYS A 229 1.58 -5.84 -4.03
N GLU A 230 1.62 -5.26 -2.83
CA GLU A 230 2.83 -4.63 -2.33
C GLU A 230 3.90 -5.65 -1.92
N PHE A 231 3.50 -6.79 -1.35
CA PHE A 231 4.39 -7.94 -1.15
C PHE A 231 5.07 -8.37 -2.45
N GLU A 232 4.29 -8.55 -3.52
CA GLU A 232 4.81 -8.88 -4.85
C GLU A 232 5.84 -7.86 -5.32
N THR A 233 5.51 -6.57 -5.19
CA THR A 233 6.38 -5.46 -5.60
C THR A 233 7.69 -5.49 -4.82
N LYS A 234 7.65 -5.48 -3.48
CA LYS A 234 8.86 -5.44 -2.65
C LYS A 234 9.72 -6.68 -2.80
N PHE A 235 9.13 -7.87 -2.78
CA PHE A 235 9.89 -9.11 -2.88
C PHE A 235 10.54 -9.23 -4.27
N THR A 236 9.86 -8.83 -5.34
CA THR A 236 10.46 -8.81 -6.69
C THR A 236 11.61 -7.81 -6.78
N GLU A 237 11.42 -6.60 -6.24
CA GLU A 237 12.42 -5.54 -6.25
C GLU A 237 13.70 -5.90 -5.46
N THR A 238 13.55 -6.51 -4.28
CA THR A 238 14.65 -6.70 -3.33
C THR A 238 15.22 -8.12 -3.37
N ILE A 239 14.38 -9.15 -3.32
CA ILE A 239 14.79 -10.56 -3.25
C ILE A 239 15.11 -11.10 -4.64
N ARG A 240 14.52 -10.50 -5.69
CA ARG A 240 14.81 -10.80 -7.11
C ARG A 240 14.54 -12.26 -7.50
N LEU A 241 13.52 -12.83 -6.86
CA LEU A 241 12.97 -14.15 -7.18
C LEU A 241 11.50 -14.04 -7.56
N PRO A 242 10.95 -15.02 -8.30
CA PRO A 242 9.53 -15.08 -8.62
C PRO A 242 8.67 -14.92 -7.36
N SER A 243 8.01 -13.77 -7.27
CA SER A 243 7.18 -13.39 -6.14
C SER A 243 5.85 -12.91 -6.68
N GLN A 244 4.74 -13.36 -6.10
CA GLN A 244 3.41 -13.06 -6.64
C GLN A 244 2.38 -12.90 -5.53
N GLY A 245 1.53 -11.89 -5.67
CA GLY A 245 0.42 -11.60 -4.78
C GLY A 245 -0.91 -11.95 -5.44
N PHE A 246 -1.67 -12.85 -4.82
CA PHE A 246 -2.97 -13.29 -5.32
C PHE A 246 -4.10 -12.84 -4.41
N GLU A 247 -5.20 -12.44 -5.04
CA GLU A 247 -6.50 -12.43 -4.38
C GLU A 247 -6.90 -13.89 -4.06
N LEU A 248 -7.52 -14.09 -2.90
CA LEU A 248 -7.83 -15.40 -2.33
C LEU A 248 -8.57 -16.34 -3.29
N GLU A 249 -9.69 -15.92 -3.85
CA GLU A 249 -10.45 -16.76 -4.78
C GLU A 249 -9.72 -16.88 -6.13
N ALA A 250 -9.07 -15.81 -6.61
CA ALA A 250 -8.29 -15.86 -7.84
C ALA A 250 -7.18 -16.94 -7.79
N TYR A 251 -6.55 -17.18 -6.64
CA TYR A 251 -5.59 -18.27 -6.45
C TYR A 251 -6.22 -19.66 -6.70
N MET A 252 -7.50 -19.83 -6.37
CA MET A 252 -8.23 -21.08 -6.55
C MET A 252 -8.65 -21.33 -8.01
N HIS A 253 -8.52 -20.34 -8.89
CA HIS A 253 -8.91 -20.41 -10.30
C HIS A 253 -7.71 -20.55 -11.25
N GLY A 254 -6.79 -21.46 -10.93
CA GLY A 254 -5.63 -21.79 -11.77
C GLY A 254 -4.29 -21.75 -11.04
N PRO A 255 -3.94 -20.68 -10.29
CA PRO A 255 -2.65 -20.58 -9.63
C PRO A 255 -2.31 -21.76 -8.69
N TYR A 256 -3.29 -22.32 -7.99
CA TYR A 256 -3.08 -23.50 -7.15
C TYR A 256 -2.51 -24.71 -7.90
N LEU A 257 -2.70 -24.83 -9.23
CA LEU A 257 -2.15 -25.92 -10.04
C LEU A 257 -0.62 -25.86 -10.16
N GLU A 258 -0.03 -24.70 -9.93
CA GLU A 258 1.43 -24.51 -9.93
C GLU A 258 2.08 -24.98 -8.61
N ALA A 259 1.26 -25.18 -7.56
CA ALA A 259 1.73 -25.43 -6.21
C ALA A 259 2.62 -26.68 -6.10
N ASN A 260 3.79 -26.50 -5.49
CA ASN A 260 4.70 -27.61 -5.21
C ASN A 260 5.53 -27.33 -3.94
N LYS A 261 6.27 -28.35 -3.49
CA LYS A 261 7.01 -28.35 -2.22
C LYS A 261 8.11 -27.28 -2.10
N GLU A 262 8.50 -26.64 -3.20
CA GLU A 262 9.51 -25.57 -3.21
C GLU A 262 8.92 -24.16 -3.00
N HIS A 263 7.59 -24.02 -3.06
CA HIS A 263 6.93 -22.74 -2.85
C HIS A 263 6.86 -22.40 -1.35
N ILE A 264 6.98 -21.10 -1.06
CA ILE A 264 6.65 -20.53 0.24
C ILE A 264 5.38 -19.69 0.08
N ILE A 265 4.33 -20.02 0.84
CA ILE A 265 3.07 -19.29 0.82
C ILE A 265 2.89 -18.52 2.13
N PHE A 266 2.64 -17.21 2.02
CA PHE A 266 2.23 -16.33 3.10
C PHE A 266 0.73 -16.02 2.96
N TYR A 267 -0.04 -16.30 4.00
CA TYR A 267 -1.46 -15.98 4.09
C TYR A 267 -1.62 -14.73 4.96
N PHE A 268 -2.23 -13.67 4.40
CA PHE A 268 -2.42 -12.39 5.06
C PHE A 268 -3.87 -12.25 5.53
N ASP A 269 -4.06 -12.26 6.84
CA ASP A 269 -5.38 -12.25 7.47
C ASP A 269 -5.59 -11.01 8.35
N ASN A 270 -6.66 -10.27 8.08
CA ASN A 270 -7.06 -9.10 8.86
C ASN A 270 -8.31 -9.36 9.72
N LYS A 271 -8.63 -10.64 10.00
CA LYS A 271 -9.88 -11.10 10.63
C LYS A 271 -11.16 -10.63 9.91
N GLY A 272 -11.06 -10.41 8.61
CA GLY A 272 -12.18 -9.95 7.82
C GLY A 272 -13.17 -11.05 7.46
N LYS A 273 -14.16 -10.67 6.65
CA LYS A 273 -15.29 -11.56 6.26
C LYS A 273 -14.86 -12.89 5.63
N LEU A 274 -13.67 -12.96 5.02
CA LEU A 274 -13.17 -14.14 4.32
C LEU A 274 -12.06 -14.88 5.07
N SER A 275 -11.83 -14.56 6.35
CA SER A 275 -10.81 -15.21 7.19
C SER A 275 -10.98 -16.73 7.21
N GLN A 276 -12.19 -17.23 7.46
CA GLN A 276 -12.48 -18.66 7.44
C GLN A 276 -12.12 -19.32 6.10
N ARG A 277 -12.41 -18.63 4.98
CA ARG A 277 -12.11 -19.14 3.64
C ARG A 277 -10.60 -19.20 3.36
N LEU A 278 -9.84 -18.22 3.85
CA LEU A 278 -8.38 -18.20 3.78
C LEU A 278 -7.78 -19.41 4.52
N PHE A 279 -8.25 -19.70 5.73
CA PHE A 279 -7.77 -20.84 6.52
C PHE A 279 -8.16 -22.19 5.90
N LEU A 280 -9.35 -22.31 5.31
CA LEU A 280 -9.72 -23.51 4.54
C LEU A 280 -8.76 -23.77 3.38
N LEU A 281 -8.36 -22.72 2.64
CA LEU A 281 -7.36 -22.85 1.59
C LEU A 281 -6.00 -23.26 2.18
N LYS A 282 -5.54 -22.58 3.24
CA LYS A 282 -4.27 -22.91 3.90
C LYS A 282 -4.22 -24.39 4.25
N ASP A 283 -5.22 -24.89 4.96
CA ASP A 283 -5.25 -26.26 5.46
C ASP A 283 -5.30 -27.28 4.32
N TYR A 284 -6.00 -26.96 3.22
CA TYR A 284 -5.98 -27.76 2.00
C TYR A 284 -4.59 -27.82 1.35
N MET A 285 -3.83 -26.73 1.37
CA MET A 285 -2.49 -26.64 0.75
C MET A 285 -1.37 -27.30 1.57
N MET A 286 -1.56 -27.51 2.88
CA MET A 286 -0.53 -28.03 3.79
C MET A 286 0.13 -29.35 3.34
N PRO A 287 -0.57 -30.35 2.77
CA PRO A 287 0.07 -31.58 2.28
C PRO A 287 0.98 -31.38 1.06
N TYR A 288 0.75 -30.31 0.28
CA TYR A 288 1.42 -30.05 -1.00
C TYR A 288 2.55 -29.03 -0.89
N ILE A 289 2.45 -28.12 0.08
CA ILE A 289 3.37 -27.02 0.32
C ILE A 289 4.07 -27.23 1.67
N LYS A 290 5.40 -27.27 1.68
CA LYS A 290 6.16 -27.48 2.92
C LYS A 290 6.17 -26.25 3.84
N GLN A 291 6.11 -25.05 3.26
CA GLN A 291 6.29 -23.78 3.99
C GLN A 291 5.06 -22.91 3.80
N ASN A 292 4.18 -22.93 4.79
CA ASN A 292 2.98 -22.10 4.87
C ASN A 292 3.08 -21.23 6.12
N PHE A 293 2.94 -19.91 5.97
CA PHE A 293 3.04 -18.97 7.08
C PHE A 293 1.84 -18.03 7.12
N VAL A 294 1.37 -17.66 8.31
CA VAL A 294 0.24 -16.75 8.50
C VAL A 294 0.69 -15.45 9.15
N ILE A 295 0.48 -14.34 8.45
CA ILE A 295 0.72 -12.99 8.95
C ILE A 295 -0.64 -12.37 9.26
N ALA A 296 -0.97 -12.23 10.54
CA ALA A 296 -2.30 -11.79 10.94
C ALA A 296 -2.32 -10.95 12.21
N LEU A 297 -3.47 -10.32 12.45
CA LEU A 297 -3.76 -9.64 13.71
C LEU A 297 -3.75 -10.59 14.92
N ASP A 298 -4.04 -11.87 14.72
CA ASP A 298 -4.10 -12.90 15.76
C ASP A 298 -3.88 -14.30 15.16
N SER A 299 -2.63 -14.70 15.00
CA SER A 299 -2.27 -16.00 14.41
C SER A 299 -1.10 -16.66 15.09
N GLU A 300 -0.61 -17.75 14.51
CA GLU A 300 0.44 -18.60 15.06
C GLU A 300 1.86 -18.09 14.74
N ASP A 301 2.14 -17.62 13.51
CA ASP A 301 3.52 -17.26 13.09
C ASP A 301 3.91 -15.81 13.46
N ILE A 302 3.18 -14.80 12.96
CA ILE A 302 3.36 -13.39 13.35
C ILE A 302 2.02 -12.87 13.88
N ASN A 303 1.85 -12.95 15.19
CA ASN A 303 0.64 -12.50 15.90
C ASN A 303 0.79 -11.05 16.38
N LEU A 304 -0.15 -10.17 16.04
CA LEU A 304 -0.15 -8.79 16.55
C LEU A 304 -0.91 -8.62 17.88
N ASN A 305 -1.86 -9.52 18.18
CA ASN A 305 -2.77 -9.54 19.33
C ASN A 305 -3.54 -8.22 19.51
N LEU A 306 -4.07 -7.70 18.40
CA LEU A 306 -4.82 -6.45 18.36
C LEU A 306 -6.21 -6.67 17.76
N ASN A 307 -7.20 -6.03 18.35
CA ASN A 307 -8.55 -5.96 17.80
C ASN A 307 -8.71 -4.59 17.11
N LEU A 308 -8.62 -4.58 15.78
CA LEU A 308 -8.61 -3.38 14.94
C LEU A 308 -9.64 -3.54 13.83
N ASN A 309 -10.10 -2.43 13.25
CA ASN A 309 -10.85 -2.45 12.01
C ASN A 309 -10.09 -3.20 10.91
N GLU A 310 -10.79 -4.09 10.19
CA GLU A 310 -10.20 -4.98 9.19
C GLU A 310 -9.43 -4.21 8.10
N HIS A 311 -9.88 -3.01 7.73
CA HIS A 311 -9.18 -2.20 6.73
C HIS A 311 -7.98 -1.47 7.32
N LEU A 312 -8.14 -0.80 8.47
CA LEU A 312 -7.05 -0.02 9.08
C LEU A 312 -5.86 -0.91 9.47
N ALA A 313 -6.14 -2.14 9.90
CA ALA A 313 -5.14 -3.16 10.23
C ALA A 313 -4.06 -3.36 9.15
N THR A 314 -4.38 -3.15 7.88
CA THR A 314 -3.43 -3.30 6.77
C THR A 314 -2.23 -2.36 6.85
N LEU A 315 -2.37 -1.19 7.49
CA LEU A 315 -1.26 -0.27 7.74
C LEU A 315 -0.22 -0.86 8.71
N LEU A 316 -0.62 -1.80 9.57
CA LEU A 316 0.32 -2.52 10.43
C LEU A 316 0.84 -3.80 9.75
N LEU A 317 -0.01 -4.49 8.99
CA LEU A 317 0.34 -5.74 8.31
C LEU A 317 1.32 -5.56 7.14
N ILE A 318 1.59 -4.33 6.70
CA ILE A 318 2.66 -4.05 5.73
C ILE A 318 4.06 -4.11 6.35
N ILE A 319 4.19 -3.85 7.65
CA ILE A 319 5.49 -3.81 8.33
C ILE A 319 6.25 -5.15 8.22
N PRO A 320 5.61 -6.32 8.44
CA PRO A 320 6.28 -7.61 8.23
C PRO A 320 6.79 -7.79 6.79
N ILE A 321 6.02 -7.36 5.78
CA ILE A 321 6.42 -7.46 4.36
C ILE A 321 7.70 -6.66 4.12
N GLN A 322 7.74 -5.42 4.59
CA GLN A 322 8.89 -4.53 4.39
C GLN A 322 10.15 -5.10 5.07
N ILE A 323 10.04 -5.53 6.32
CA ILE A 323 11.17 -6.13 7.07
C ILE A 323 11.63 -7.43 6.40
N MET A 324 10.71 -8.33 6.02
CA MET A 324 11.04 -9.57 5.32
C MET A 324 11.73 -9.29 3.98
N SER A 325 11.24 -8.33 3.20
CA SER A 325 11.82 -8.01 1.89
C SER A 325 13.27 -7.52 2.00
N TYR A 326 13.61 -6.76 3.05
CA TYR A 326 14.97 -6.33 3.34
C TYR A 326 15.84 -7.48 3.85
N ARG A 327 15.40 -8.18 4.90
CA ARG A 327 16.20 -9.20 5.58
C ARG A 327 16.39 -10.47 4.75
N ILE A 328 15.38 -10.90 4.00
CA ILE A 328 15.52 -12.07 3.11
C ILE A 328 16.50 -11.75 1.97
N ALA A 329 16.51 -10.51 1.46
CA ALA A 329 17.52 -10.08 0.49
C ALA A 329 18.93 -10.15 1.11
N GLU A 330 19.12 -9.70 2.36
CA GLU A 330 20.39 -9.85 3.08
C GLU A 330 20.79 -11.32 3.28
N ILE A 331 19.85 -12.19 3.68
CA ILE A 331 20.09 -13.63 3.83
C ILE A 331 20.57 -14.24 2.51
N LYS A 332 20.04 -13.79 1.38
CA LYS A 332 20.45 -14.23 0.04
C LYS A 332 21.72 -13.53 -0.50
N GLY A 333 22.38 -12.70 0.32
CA GLY A 333 23.60 -11.99 -0.07
C GLY A 333 23.38 -10.84 -1.07
N ILE A 334 22.15 -10.36 -1.21
CA ILE A 334 21.81 -9.25 -2.11
C ILE A 334 22.06 -7.93 -1.38
N ASN A 335 23.06 -7.17 -1.83
CA ASN A 335 23.33 -5.85 -1.29
C ASN A 335 22.43 -4.79 -1.95
N LEU A 336 21.35 -4.39 -1.26
CA LEU A 336 20.39 -3.39 -1.74
C LEU A 336 20.96 -1.96 -1.85
N ASN A 337 22.15 -1.69 -1.32
CA ASN A 337 22.82 -0.39 -1.49
C ASN A 337 23.48 -0.24 -2.86
N ILE A 338 23.66 -1.36 -3.59
CA ILE A 338 24.15 -1.39 -4.96
C ILE A 338 22.93 -1.30 -5.87
N LYS A 339 22.78 -0.15 -6.52
CA LYS A 339 21.72 0.05 -7.52
C LYS A 339 22.01 -0.83 -8.73
N ILE A 340 20.94 -1.31 -9.34
CA ILE A 340 20.96 -2.05 -10.60
C ILE A 340 20.04 -1.32 -11.58
N PHE A 341 20.32 -1.46 -12.88
CA PHE A 341 19.55 -0.81 -13.95
C PHE A 341 19.42 0.73 -13.79
N GLU A 342 20.51 1.41 -13.43
CA GLU A 342 20.49 2.86 -13.09
C GLU A 342 20.00 3.76 -14.23
N ASP A 343 20.15 3.33 -15.48
CA ASP A 343 19.74 4.06 -16.68
C ASP A 343 18.33 3.69 -17.18
N PHE A 344 17.66 2.71 -16.57
CA PHE A 344 16.36 2.20 -16.99
C PHE A 344 15.32 3.31 -17.19
N ASP A 345 15.19 4.19 -16.20
CA ASP A 345 14.22 5.28 -16.25
C ASP A 345 14.52 6.29 -17.37
N LYS A 346 15.81 6.52 -17.63
CA LYS A 346 16.27 7.44 -18.68
C LYS A 346 16.04 6.84 -20.07
N VAL A 347 16.35 5.55 -20.23
CA VAL A 347 16.19 4.82 -21.50
C VAL A 347 14.72 4.67 -21.86
N LEU A 348 13.88 4.30 -20.89
CA LEU A 348 12.46 4.02 -21.11
C LEU A 348 11.54 5.23 -20.89
N LYS A 349 12.08 6.37 -20.45
CA LYS A 349 11.32 7.61 -20.20
C LYS A 349 10.16 7.41 -19.22
N SER A 350 10.32 6.53 -18.24
CA SER A 350 9.31 6.23 -17.21
C SER A 350 9.23 7.31 -16.11
N LYS A 351 10.29 8.12 -15.94
CA LYS A 351 10.33 9.26 -15.01
C LYS A 351 10.76 10.55 -15.72
N ILE A 352 10.20 11.68 -15.28
CA ILE A 352 10.45 13.04 -15.82
C ILE A 352 11.18 13.90 -14.79
#